data_AF-A0A368E8S5-F1
#
_entry.id   AF-A0A368E8S5-F1
#
_cell.length_a   1.000
_cell.length_b   1.000
_cell.length_c   1.000
_cell.angle_alpha   90.00
_cell.angle_beta   90.00
_cell.angle_gamma   90.00
#
_symmetry.space_group_name_H-M   'P 1'
#
loop_
_entity.id
_entity.type
_entity.pdbx_description
1 polymer ?
#
loop_
_entity_poly.entity_id
_entity_poly.type
_entity_poly.pdbx_seq_one_letter_code
_entity_poly.pdbx_strand_id
1 'polypeptide(L)'
;MKGNLVVKEKKDLPWLIRTYAGHSTAKESNKLYRSNLDKGQTGLSVAFDLPTQTGYDSDHILARGEVGKVGVPISHLGDMQTLFDQIPLEDMNTSMTINAT
;
A
#
# COMPACT_ATOMS: atom_id res chain seq x y z
N MET A 1 9.79 31.76 47.05
CA MET A 1 9.16 30.51 46.62
C MET A 1 9.22 30.43 45.10
N LYS A 2 10.05 29.58 44.52
CA LYS A 2 10.07 29.36 43.07
C LYS A 2 9.10 28.21 42.77
N GLY A 3 7.99 28.51 42.10
CA GLY A 3 7.02 27.51 41.69
C GLY A 3 7.63 26.57 40.66
N ASN A 4 7.57 25.26 40.92
CA ASN A 4 7.94 24.25 39.94
C ASN A 4 6.95 24.31 38.77
N LEU A 5 7.44 24.66 37.59
CA LEU A 5 6.72 24.48 36.34
C LEU A 5 6.73 22.97 36.03
N VAL A 6 5.57 22.34 36.15
CA VAL A 6 5.37 20.97 35.66
C VAL A 6 5.32 21.04 34.14
N VAL A 7 6.41 20.66 33.48
CA VAL A 7 6.42 20.43 32.03
C VAL A 7 5.56 19.20 31.77
N LYS A 8 4.38 19.40 31.16
CA LYS A 8 3.53 18.29 30.74
C LYS A 8 4.26 17.52 29.62
N GLU A 9 4.66 16.29 29.89
CA GLU A 9 5.28 15.41 28.91
C GLU A 9 4.36 15.27 27.67
N LYS A 10 4.92 15.55 26.49
CA LYS A 10 4.19 15.42 25.23
C LYS A 10 4.10 13.94 24.89
N LYS A 11 2.89 13.39 24.83
CA LYS A 11 2.68 11.99 24.45
C LYS A 11 3.09 11.77 22.99
N ASP A 12 3.67 10.60 22.72
CA ASP A 12 3.97 10.15 21.37
C ASP A 12 2.69 9.98 20.54
N LEU A 13 2.86 10.09 19.21
CA LEU A 13 1.79 9.79 18.27
C LEU A 13 1.47 8.29 18.27
N PRO A 14 0.21 7.88 18.04
CA PRO A 14 -0.15 6.48 17.95
C PRO A 14 0.51 5.81 16.73
N TRP A 15 0.55 4.47 16.73
CA TRP A 15 1.03 3.69 15.59
C TRP A 15 0.14 3.87 14.36
N LEU A 16 0.76 3.73 13.18
CA LEU A 16 0.02 3.71 11.92
C LEU A 16 -0.69 2.37 11.73
N ILE A 17 -1.93 2.42 11.28
CA ILE A 17 -2.70 1.24 10.90
C ILE A 17 -2.54 1.08 9.39
N ARG A 18 -1.77 0.06 8.98
CA ARG A 18 -1.53 -0.27 7.57
C ARG A 18 -1.85 -1.74 7.31
N THR A 19 -3.03 -2.00 6.77
CA THR A 19 -3.38 -3.34 6.33
C THR A 19 -2.59 -3.67 5.07
N TYR A 20 -1.90 -4.82 5.10
CA TYR A 20 -1.28 -5.39 3.91
C TYR A 20 -2.36 -5.94 2.98
N ALA A 21 -2.45 -5.36 1.78
CA ALA A 21 -3.56 -5.63 0.86
C ALA A 21 -3.17 -5.43 -0.61
N GLY A 22 -3.84 -6.18 -1.48
CA GLY A 22 -3.70 -6.15 -2.93
C GLY A 22 -4.16 -7.48 -3.50
N HIS A 23 -5.01 -7.48 -4.52
CA HIS A 23 -5.43 -8.69 -5.22
C HIS A 23 -6.12 -8.35 -6.56
N SER A 24 -6.23 -9.33 -7.44
CA SER A 24 -6.96 -9.26 -8.71
C SER A 24 -6.37 -8.24 -9.68
N THR A 25 -6.85 -6.99 -9.66
CA THR A 25 -6.44 -5.94 -10.60
C THR A 25 -6.10 -4.66 -9.85
N ALA A 26 -5.39 -3.73 -10.50
CA ALA A 26 -5.10 -2.41 -9.93
C ALA A 26 -6.39 -1.67 -9.52
N LYS A 27 -7.45 -1.77 -10.32
CA LYS A 27 -8.74 -1.12 -10.05
C LYS A 27 -9.46 -1.70 -8.83
N GLU A 28 -9.51 -3.02 -8.70
CA GLU A 28 -10.14 -3.65 -7.52
C GLU A 28 -9.31 -3.42 -6.25
N SER A 29 -7.97 -3.42 -6.38
CA SER A 29 -7.07 -3.07 -5.26
C SER A 29 -7.23 -1.61 -4.83
N ASN A 30 -7.35 -0.67 -5.78
CA ASN A 30 -7.66 0.73 -5.48
C ASN A 30 -8.98 0.87 -4.69
N LYS A 31 -10.05 0.21 -5.16
CA LYS A 31 -11.35 0.22 -4.48
C LYS A 31 -11.25 -0.32 -3.05
N LEU A 32 -10.47 -1.39 -2.84
CA LEU A 32 -10.19 -1.93 -1.52
C LEU A 32 -9.44 -0.92 -0.64
N TYR A 33 -8.41 -0.27 -1.17
CA TYR A 33 -7.65 0.74 -0.43
C TYR A 33 -8.51 1.90 0.01
N ARG A 34 -9.31 2.47 -0.90
CA ARG A 34 -10.24 3.55 -0.58
C ARG A 34 -11.26 3.12 0.47
N SER A 35 -11.83 1.92 0.34
CA SER A 35 -12.75 1.40 1.36
C SER A 35 -12.10 1.21 2.73
N ASN A 36 -10.80 0.89 2.80
CA ASN A 36 -10.10 0.73 4.07
C ASN A 36 -9.76 2.09 4.69
N LEU A 37 -9.36 3.07 3.88
CA LEU A 37 -9.13 4.45 4.31
C LEU A 37 -10.42 5.05 4.89
N ASP A 38 -11.57 4.85 4.22
CA ASP A 38 -12.89 5.28 4.70
C ASP A 38 -13.27 4.65 6.06
N LYS A 39 -12.70 3.48 6.39
CA LYS A 39 -12.91 2.76 7.65
C LYS A 39 -11.87 3.11 8.74
N GLY A 40 -11.01 4.09 8.49
CA GLY A 40 -10.04 4.58 9.47
C GLY A 40 -8.65 3.97 9.38
N GLN A 41 -8.32 3.26 8.29
CA GLN A 41 -6.93 2.93 8.00
C GLN A 41 -6.13 4.23 7.75
N THR A 42 -4.91 4.32 8.27
CA THR A 42 -4.11 5.57 8.27
C THR A 42 -2.86 5.51 7.40
N GLY A 43 -2.65 4.40 6.67
CA GLY A 43 -1.64 4.28 5.63
C GLY A 43 -1.87 3.04 4.77
N LEU A 44 -1.10 2.89 3.70
CA LEU A 44 -1.24 1.79 2.74
C LEU A 44 -0.06 0.82 2.83
N SER A 45 -0.31 -0.46 2.57
CA SER A 45 0.73 -1.47 2.42
C SER A 45 0.38 -2.39 1.25
N VAL A 46 1.10 -2.25 0.14
CA VAL A 46 0.78 -2.87 -1.14
C VAL A 46 1.34 -4.29 -1.23
N ALA A 47 0.47 -5.25 -1.51
CA ALA A 47 0.80 -6.64 -1.86
C ALA A 47 0.83 -6.82 -3.37
N PHE A 48 1.99 -7.12 -3.95
CA PHE A 48 2.14 -7.40 -5.38
C PHE A 48 1.96 -8.87 -5.70
N ASP A 49 1.52 -9.20 -6.91
CA ASP A 49 1.45 -10.59 -7.34
C ASP A 49 2.83 -11.22 -7.58
N LEU A 50 2.88 -12.53 -7.79
CA LEU A 50 4.16 -13.23 -7.96
C LEU A 50 4.94 -12.79 -9.22
N PRO A 51 4.31 -12.61 -10.41
CA PRO A 51 5.00 -12.05 -11.58
C PRO A 51 5.67 -10.70 -11.30
N THR A 52 4.97 -9.75 -10.68
CA THR A 52 5.52 -8.45 -10.32
C THR A 52 6.68 -8.60 -9.33
N GLN A 53 6.57 -9.46 -8.33
CA GLN A 53 7.63 -9.75 -7.36
C GLN A 53 8.88 -10.40 -7.99
N THR A 54 8.73 -11.06 -9.13
CA THR A 54 9.81 -11.80 -9.81
C THR A 54 10.29 -11.11 -11.09
N GLY A 55 9.77 -9.91 -11.39
CA GLY A 55 10.20 -9.10 -12.53
C GLY A 55 9.67 -9.57 -13.89
N TYR A 56 8.54 -10.28 -13.93
CA TYR A 56 7.88 -10.67 -15.16
C TYR A 56 6.64 -9.81 -15.45
N ASP A 57 6.51 -9.41 -16.72
CA ASP A 57 5.26 -8.86 -17.24
C ASP A 57 4.13 -9.90 -17.22
N SER A 58 2.89 -9.42 -17.15
CA SER A 58 1.71 -10.27 -17.02
C SER A 58 1.49 -11.21 -18.22
N ASP A 59 2.04 -10.89 -19.40
CA ASP A 59 1.97 -11.71 -20.61
C ASP A 59 3.14 -12.70 -20.75
N HIS A 60 4.13 -12.65 -19.85
CA HIS A 60 5.26 -13.56 -19.86
C HIS A 60 4.81 -15.01 -19.64
N ILE A 61 5.44 -15.96 -20.34
CA ILE A 61 5.03 -17.37 -20.28
C ILE A 61 5.09 -17.95 -18.86
N LEU A 62 6.04 -17.50 -18.04
CA LEU A 62 6.21 -17.92 -16.65
C LEU A 62 5.23 -17.24 -15.68
N ALA A 63 4.53 -16.17 -16.09
CA ALA A 63 3.56 -15.47 -15.26
C ALA A 63 2.18 -16.17 -15.25
N ARG A 64 1.92 -17.04 -16.23
CA ARG A 64 0.61 -17.68 -16.44
C ARG A 64 0.11 -18.39 -15.17
N GLY A 65 -1.09 -18.04 -14.75
CA GLY A 65 -1.76 -18.63 -13.58
C GLY A 65 -1.44 -17.96 -12.25
N GLU A 66 -0.49 -17.02 -12.21
CA GLU A 66 -0.10 -16.29 -10.99
C GLU A 66 -0.44 -14.79 -11.05
N VAL A 67 -0.78 -14.28 -12.23
CA VAL A 67 -1.23 -12.88 -12.44
C VAL A 67 -2.43 -12.57 -11.54
N GLY A 68 -2.26 -11.60 -10.64
CA GLY A 68 -3.31 -11.10 -9.76
C GLY A 68 -3.79 -12.06 -8.66
N LYS A 69 -3.15 -13.23 -8.50
CA LYS A 69 -3.63 -14.30 -7.61
C LYS A 69 -3.38 -14.03 -6.13
N VAL A 70 -2.19 -13.53 -5.82
CA VAL A 70 -1.73 -13.28 -4.43
C VAL A 70 -1.49 -11.81 -4.13
N GLY A 71 -1.75 -10.93 -5.10
CA GLY A 71 -1.44 -9.52 -5.03
C GLY A 71 -1.94 -8.77 -6.25
N VAL A 72 -1.66 -7.47 -6.32
CA VAL A 72 -1.94 -6.66 -7.50
C VAL A 72 -0.86 -6.88 -8.58
N PRO A 73 -1.25 -7.12 -9.86
CA PRO A 73 -0.31 -7.14 -10.98
C PRO A 73 0.07 -5.71 -11.36
N ILE A 74 1.37 -5.44 -11.54
CA ILE A 74 1.90 -4.18 -12.06
C ILE A 74 2.92 -4.50 -13.15
N SER A 75 2.59 -4.19 -14.41
CA SER A 75 3.50 -4.38 -15.54
C SER A 75 3.97 -3.05 -16.14
N HIS A 76 3.22 -1.95 -15.91
CA HIS A 76 3.63 -0.63 -16.39
C HIS A 76 3.12 0.51 -15.51
N LEU A 77 3.58 1.74 -15.79
CA LEU A 77 3.19 2.95 -15.06
C LEU A 77 1.66 3.16 -14.99
N GLY A 78 0.91 2.81 -16.04
CA GLY A 78 -0.55 2.93 -16.05
C GLY A 78 -1.26 2.09 -14.99
N ASP A 79 -0.65 0.99 -14.53
CA ASP A 79 -1.22 0.16 -13.47
C ASP A 79 -1.04 0.84 -12.12
N MET A 80 0.12 1.46 -11.89
CA MET A 80 0.38 2.27 -10.70
C MET A 80 -0.52 3.50 -10.64
N GLN A 81 -0.74 4.16 -11.78
CA GLN A 81 -1.70 5.27 -11.89
C GLN A 81 -3.12 4.79 -11.54
N THR A 82 -3.53 3.63 -12.04
CA THR A 82 -4.83 3.04 -11.71
C THR A 82 -4.92 2.64 -10.23
N LEU A 83 -3.85 2.06 -9.68
CA LEU A 83 -3.78 1.58 -8.31
C LEU A 83 -3.97 2.72 -7.29
N PHE A 84 -3.40 3.89 -7.58
CA PHE A 84 -3.43 5.05 -6.70
C PHE A 84 -4.38 6.16 -7.16
N ASP A 85 -5.26 5.88 -8.12
CA ASP A 85 -6.27 6.86 -8.54
C ASP A 85 -7.08 7.36 -7.33
N GLN A 86 -7.24 8.69 -7.24
CA GLN A 86 -7.94 9.37 -6.13
C GLN A 86 -7.35 9.12 -4.73
N ILE A 87 -6.08 8.70 -4.62
CA ILE A 87 -5.34 8.62 -3.37
C ILE A 87 -4.29 9.74 -3.37
N PRO A 88 -4.33 10.70 -2.43
CA PRO A 88 -3.35 11.80 -2.37
C PRO A 88 -2.01 11.27 -1.85
N LEU A 89 -1.13 10.87 -2.77
CA LEU A 89 0.13 10.20 -2.44
C LEU A 89 1.09 11.09 -1.64
N GLU A 90 1.06 12.42 -1.85
CA GLU A 90 1.89 13.38 -1.13
C GLU A 90 1.66 13.37 0.40
N ASP A 91 0.45 13.03 0.83
CA ASP A 91 0.04 13.00 2.23
C ASP A 91 -0.04 11.56 2.79
N MET A 92 0.16 10.55 1.93
CA MET A 92 -0.10 9.15 2.27
C MET A 92 1.17 8.41 2.70
N ASN A 93 1.14 7.80 3.89
CA ASN A 93 2.16 6.83 4.27
C ASN A 93 1.96 5.53 3.49
N THR A 94 2.79 5.30 2.48
CA THR A 94 2.71 4.13 1.61
C THR A 94 3.90 3.21 1.83
N SER A 95 3.60 1.95 2.12
CA SER A 95 4.56 0.85 2.15
C SER A 95 4.34 -0.05 0.94
N MET A 96 5.41 -0.58 0.37
CA MET A 96 5.37 -1.49 -0.77
C MET A 96 6.21 -2.71 -0.44
N THR A 97 5.58 -3.88 -0.32
CA THR A 97 6.31 -5.13 -0.06
C THR A 97 6.79 -5.68 -1.39
N ILE A 98 7.89 -5.11 -1.88
CA ILE A 98 8.55 -5.54 -3.11
C ILE A 98 10.03 -5.73 -2.83
N ASN A 99 10.60 -6.76 -3.43
CA ASN A 99 12.02 -7.04 -3.39
C ASN A 99 12.45 -7.40 -4.81
N ALA A 100 13.75 -7.34 -5.06
CA ALA A 100 14.39 -7.91 -6.23
C ALA A 100 15.70 -8.56 -5.79
N THR A 101 16.09 -9.65 -6.43
CA THR A 101 17.42 -10.26 -6.27
C THR A 101 18.24 -9.99 -7.52
#